data_AF-A0A845R674-F1
#
_entry.id   AF-A0A845R674-F1
#
_cell.length_a   1.000
_cell.length_b   1.000
_cell.length_c   1.000
_cell.angle_alpha   90.00
_cell.angle_beta   90.00
_cell.angle_gamma   90.00
#
_symmetry.space_group_name_H-M   'P 1'
#
loop_
_entity.id
_entity.type
_entity.pdbx_description
1 polymer ?
#
loop_
_entity_poly.entity_id
_entity_poly.type
_entity_poly.pdbx_seq_one_letter_code
_entity_poly.pdbx_strand_id
1 'polypeptide(L)' 'MSVFSERLHHLRKSKKVSQVALAKEIGVSSRVYQDYEYGKREAQMTTLIRMADFFDVSLDYLTGRTDTP' A
#
# COMPACT_ATOMS: atom_id res chain seq x y z
N MET A 1 6.47 -6.29 -11.33
CA MET A 1 5.81 -5.53 -10.26
C MET A 1 6.92 -4.88 -9.42
N SER A 2 6.68 -3.72 -8.83
CA SER A 2 7.67 -3.09 -7.93
C SER A 2 7.59 -3.72 -6.55
N VAL A 3 8.68 -3.65 -5.76
CA VAL A 3 8.70 -4.11 -4.36
C VAL A 3 7.56 -3.48 -3.57
N PHE A 4 7.27 -2.20 -3.81
CA PHE A 4 6.11 -1.50 -3.26
C PHE A 4 4.78 -2.20 -3.59
N SER A 5 4.51 -2.48 -4.87
CA SER A 5 3.25 -3.14 -5.29
C SER A 5 3.07 -4.54 -4.69
N GLU A 6 4.16 -5.30 -4.58
CA GLU A 6 4.17 -6.64 -3.98
C GLU A 6 3.90 -6.58 -2.47
N ARG A 7 4.62 -5.71 -1.75
CA ARG A 7 4.43 -5.50 -0.30
C ARG A 7 3.03 -5.01 0.01
N LEU A 8 2.48 -4.10 -0.79
CA LEU A 8 1.11 -3.62 -0.62
C LEU A 8 0.09 -4.76 -0.73
N HIS A 9 0.25 -5.62 -1.74
CA HIS A 9 -0.61 -6.81 -1.89
C HIS A 9 -0.50 -7.76 -0.71
N HIS A 10 0.73 -8.06 -0.27
CA HIS A 10 0.99 -8.96 0.86
C HIS A 10 0.42 -8.42 2.19
N LEU A 11 0.69 -7.16 2.52
CA LEU A 11 0.20 -6.51 3.73
C LEU A 11 -1.34 -6.44 3.76
N ARG A 12 -1.97 -6.12 2.62
CA ARG A 12 -3.43 -6.14 2.54
C ARG A 12 -4.00 -7.53 2.80
N LYS A 13 -3.39 -8.56 2.20
CA LYS A 13 -3.81 -9.96 2.38
C LYS A 13 -3.60 -10.43 3.82
N SER A 14 -2.51 -10.04 4.49
CA SER A 14 -2.25 -10.40 5.90
C SER A 14 -3.27 -9.78 6.84
N LYS A 15 -3.70 -8.54 6.61
CA LYS A 15 -4.80 -7.89 7.34
C LYS A 15 -6.21 -8.37 6.94
N LYS A 16 -6.33 -9.25 5.94
CA LYS A 16 -7.61 -9.81 5.44
C LYS A 16 -8.64 -8.75 5.01
N VAL A 17 -8.19 -7.60 4.51
CA VAL A 17 -9.08 -6.53 4.01
C VAL A 17 -9.21 -6.56 2.49
N SER A 18 -10.37 -6.14 1.97
CA SER A 18 -10.57 -6.00 0.52
C SER A 18 -9.87 -4.75 -0.01
N GLN A 19 -9.59 -4.71 -1.32
CA GLN A 19 -9.02 -3.53 -1.97
C GLN A 19 -9.92 -2.30 -1.79
N VAL A 20 -11.24 -2.49 -1.86
CA VAL A 20 -12.24 -1.42 -1.67
C VAL A 20 -12.22 -0.88 -0.24
N ALA A 21 -12.16 -1.77 0.75
CA ALA A 21 -12.12 -1.39 2.17
C ALA A 21 -10.85 -0.60 2.48
N LEU A 22 -9.70 -1.08 2.01
CA LEU A 22 -8.44 -0.38 2.23
C LEU A 22 -8.38 0.96 1.50
N ALA A 23 -8.87 1.03 0.26
CA ALA A 23 -8.96 2.28 -0.49
C ALA A 23 -9.75 3.35 0.29
N LYS A 24 -10.88 2.95 0.88
CA LYS A 24 -11.70 3.83 1.73
C LYS A 24 -10.92 4.32 2.95
N GLU A 25 -10.20 3.43 3.62
CA GLU A 25 -9.43 3.75 4.84
C GLU A 25 -8.30 4.76 4.57
N ILE A 26 -7.54 4.58 3.49
CA ILE A 26 -6.45 5.51 3.14
C ILE A 26 -6.93 6.74 2.35
N GLY A 27 -8.22 6.83 2.07
CA GLY A 27 -8.87 7.97 1.41
C GLY A 27 -8.57 8.10 -0.08
N VAL A 28 -8.54 6.98 -0.82
CA VAL A 28 -8.41 6.94 -2.28
C VAL A 28 -9.56 6.15 -2.92
N SER A 29 -9.75 6.26 -4.24
CA SER A 29 -10.73 5.42 -4.92
C SER A 29 -10.23 3.97 -5.06
N SER A 30 -11.15 3.01 -5.12
CA SER A 30 -10.80 1.59 -5.31
C SER A 30 -9.92 1.34 -6.54
N ARG A 31 -10.22 2.05 -7.65
CA ARG A 31 -9.42 1.97 -8.89
C ARG A 31 -8.00 2.45 -8.69
N VAL A 32 -7.82 3.56 -7.95
CA VAL A 32 -6.50 4.12 -7.63
C VAL A 32 -5.71 3.13 -6.78
N TYR A 33 -6.33 2.54 -5.76
CA TYR A 33 -5.66 1.52 -4.95
C TYR A 33 -5.26 0.28 -5.76
N GLN A 34 -6.13 -0.19 -6.66
CA GLN A 34 -5.81 -1.27 -7.60
C GLN A 34 -4.61 -0.94 -8.47
N ASP A 35 -4.52 0.27 -9.00
CA ASP A 35 -3.37 0.68 -9.82
C ASP A 35 -2.06 0.66 -9.02
N TYR A 36 -2.09 0.89 -7.70
CA TYR A 36 -0.93 0.71 -6.84
C TYR A 36 -0.52 -0.77 -6.73
N GLU A 37 -1.45 -1.68 -6.41
CA GLU A 37 -1.15 -3.12 -6.34
C GLU A 37 -0.74 -3.73 -7.69
N TYR A 38 -1.20 -3.16 -8.80
CA TYR A 38 -0.81 -3.61 -10.14
C TYR A 38 0.46 -2.92 -10.67
N GLY A 39 1.07 -2.01 -9.89
CA GLY A 39 2.27 -1.27 -10.32
C GLY A 39 2.04 -0.35 -11.52
N LYS A 40 0.79 0.11 -11.73
CA LYS A 40 0.38 1.00 -12.83
C LYS A 40 0.46 2.48 -12.45
N ARG A 41 0.57 2.78 -11.16
CA ARG A 41 0.57 4.14 -10.64
C ARG A 41 1.48 4.26 -9.42
N GLU A 42 2.17 5.39 -9.32
CA GLU A 42 2.91 5.79 -8.13
C GLU A 42 1.98 6.46 -7.11
N ALA A 43 2.18 6.14 -5.83
CA ALA A 43 1.46 6.78 -4.74
C ALA A 43 2.12 8.11 -4.36
N GLN A 44 1.30 9.11 -4.02
CA GLN A 44 1.82 10.36 -3.49
C GLN A 44 2.28 10.18 -2.04
N MET A 45 3.18 11.03 -1.57
CA MET A 45 3.75 10.97 -0.22
C MET A 45 2.67 10.86 0.88
N THR A 46 1.60 11.65 0.78
CA THR A 46 0.49 11.62 1.74
C THR A 46 -0.23 10.27 1.77
N THR A 47 -0.43 9.63 0.61
CA THR A 47 -1.01 8.29 0.51
C THR A 47 -0.06 7.22 1.06
N LEU A 48 1.24 7.34 0.78
CA LEU A 48 2.26 6.43 1.30
C LEU A 48 2.30 6.45 2.84
N ILE A 49 2.27 7.64 3.44
CA ILE A 49 2.21 7.80 4.90
C ILE A 49 0.98 7.10 5.48
N ARG A 50 -0.20 7.35 4.90
CA ARG A 50 -1.45 6.69 5.36
C ARG A 50 -1.40 5.16 5.22
N MET A 51 -0.78 4.64 4.16
CA MET A 51 -0.60 3.20 3.99
C MET A 51 0.36 2.64 5.06
N ALA A 52 1.48 3.31 5.30
CA ALA A 52 2.46 2.95 6.33
C ALA A 52 1.80 2.92 7.72
N ASP A 53 1.07 3.97 8.08
CA ASP A 53 0.31 4.06 9.33
C ASP A 53 -0.75 2.96 9.43
N PHE A 54 -1.52 2.73 8.36
CA PHE A 54 -2.54 1.68 8.34
C PHE A 54 -1.95 0.29 8.56
N PHE A 55 -0.80 0.01 7.96
CA PHE A 55 -0.14 -1.29 8.07
C PHE A 55 0.75 -1.43 9.29
N ASP A 56 1.02 -0.34 10.01
CA ASP A 56 1.96 -0.27 11.14
C ASP A 56 3.38 -0.68 10.72
N VAL A 57 3.87 -0.07 9.63
CA VAL A 57 5.21 -0.29 9.06
C VAL A 57 5.86 1.04 8.69
N SER A 58 7.17 1.05 8.55
CA SER A 58 7.92 2.21 8.06
C SER A 58 7.70 2.45 6.56
N LEU A 59 7.92 3.69 6.10
CA LEU A 59 7.96 4.00 4.66
C LEU A 59 9.10 3.29 3.95
N ASP A 60 10.25 3.11 4.61
CA ASP A 60 11.40 2.40 4.06
C ASP A 60 11.04 0.93 3.79
N TYR A 61 10.29 0.29 4.68
CA TYR A 61 9.70 -1.03 4.41
C TYR A 61 8.58 -0.97 3.39
N LEU A 62 7.70 0.01 3.40
CA LEU A 62 6.61 0.00 2.41
C LEU A 62 7.16 0.13 0.97
N THR A 63 8.21 0.92 0.79
CA THR A 63 8.74 1.29 -0.54
C THR A 63 9.87 0.41 -1.06
N GLY A 64 10.39 -0.53 -0.28
CA GLY A 64 11.44 -1.45 -0.74
C GLY A 64 12.87 -1.09 -0.35
N ARG A 65 13.08 -0.07 0.50
CA ARG A 65 14.42 0.38 0.90
C ARG A 65 15.07 -0.51 1.97
N THR A 66 14.26 -1.16 2.80
CA THR A 66 14.70 -2.14 3.80
C THR A 66 13.73 -3.32 3.86
N ASP A 67 14.20 -4.49 4.31
CA ASP A 67 13.35 -5.65 4.61
C ASP A 67 12.86 -5.69 6.06
N THR A 68 13.30 -4.75 6.89
CA THR A 68 12.84 -4.61 8.28
C THR A 68 11.58 -3.73 8.30
N PRO A 69 10.42 -4.25 8.76
CA PRO A 69 9.16 -3.49 8.85
C PRO A 69 9.29 -2.16 9.58
#